data_AF-A0A8J6HQ87-F1
#
_entry.id   AF-A0A8J6HQ87-F1
#
_cell.length_a   1.000
_cell.length_b   1.000
_cell.length_c   1.000
_cell.angle_alpha   90.00
_cell.angle_beta   90.00
_cell.angle_gamma   90.00
#
_symmetry.space_group_name_H-M   'P 1'
#
loop_
_entity.id
_entity.type
_entity.pdbx_description
1 polymer ?
#
loop_
_entity_poly.entity_id
_entity_poly.type
_entity_poly.pdbx_seq_one_letter_code
_entity_poly.pdbx_strand_id
1 'polypeptide(L)'
;MKNTLNQHVLYKHTAQDEIQWFYCGECDYRSKTKCLMQKHVLCKHTPPNEINWFQCGHCTYKAKKKTTLKEHILSRHTAPDKVQWVGCDQCPYKAKSRSILTKHVRNKHTVVVEEVTWIDCERCSYKTRWNSNLIKHIRNKHDASYKVKYS
;
A
#
# COMPACT_ATOMS: atom_id res chain seq x y z
N MET A 1 -0.64 2.66 -28.56
CA MET A 1 0.35 3.57 -27.95
C MET A 1 -0.19 4.96 -27.55
N LYS A 2 -1.46 5.34 -27.85
CA LYS A 2 -2.02 6.65 -27.48
C LYS A 2 -2.44 6.81 -26.01
N ASN A 3 -2.78 5.72 -25.31
CA ASN A 3 -3.40 5.79 -23.98
C ASN A 3 -2.38 6.02 -22.83
N THR A 4 -1.13 5.59 -23.01
CA THR A 4 -0.05 5.74 -22.01
C THR A 4 0.52 7.17 -21.98
N LEU A 5 0.66 7.81 -23.14
CA LEU A 5 1.15 9.19 -23.24
C LEU A 5 0.15 10.18 -22.62
N ASN A 6 -1.14 10.02 -22.92
CA ASN A 6 -2.19 10.86 -22.36
C ASN A 6 -2.30 10.71 -20.83
N GLN A 7 -2.11 9.51 -20.29
CA GLN A 7 -2.01 9.33 -18.84
C GLN A 7 -0.76 10.00 -18.27
N HIS A 8 0.41 9.83 -18.89
CA HIS A 8 1.64 10.47 -18.42
C HIS A 8 1.48 12.00 -18.33
N VAL A 9 0.97 12.63 -19.39
CA VAL A 9 0.69 14.07 -19.43
C VAL A 9 -0.28 14.48 -18.31
N LEU A 10 -1.38 13.74 -18.12
CA LEU A 10 -2.35 13.98 -17.04
C LEU A 10 -1.73 13.91 -15.62
N TYR A 11 -0.74 13.04 -15.41
CA TYR A 11 -0.11 12.87 -14.11
C TYR A 11 1.02 13.87 -13.84
N LYS A 12 1.71 14.35 -14.88
CA LYS A 12 2.97 15.11 -14.75
C LYS A 12 2.92 16.54 -15.26
N HIS A 13 1.98 16.85 -16.15
CA HIS A 13 1.98 18.10 -16.92
C HIS A 13 0.63 18.81 -16.95
N THR A 14 -0.38 18.32 -16.23
CA THR A 14 -1.69 18.99 -16.11
C THR A 14 -1.81 19.65 -14.75
N ALA A 15 -2.14 20.94 -14.74
CA ALA A 15 -2.40 21.71 -13.53
C ALA A 15 -3.61 21.12 -12.79
N GLN A 16 -3.60 21.18 -11.46
CA GLN A 16 -4.60 20.53 -10.60
C GLN A 16 -6.04 20.94 -10.93
N ASP A 17 -6.22 22.19 -11.36
CA ASP A 17 -7.51 22.83 -11.63
C ASP A 17 -8.07 22.47 -13.01
N GLU A 18 -7.21 22.00 -13.92
CA GLU A 18 -7.59 21.53 -15.27
C GLU A 18 -7.90 20.02 -15.28
N ILE A 19 -7.66 19.32 -14.18
CA ILE A 19 -7.89 17.88 -14.09
C ILE A 19 -9.37 17.61 -13.88
N GLN A 20 -9.97 16.95 -14.85
CA GLN A 20 -11.29 16.36 -14.66
C GLN A 20 -11.19 15.16 -13.72
N TRP A 21 -11.68 15.33 -12.49
CA TRP A 21 -11.68 14.30 -11.46
C TRP A 21 -12.85 13.34 -11.62
N PHE A 22 -12.60 12.06 -11.38
CA PHE A 22 -13.62 11.06 -11.12
C PHE A 22 -13.82 10.98 -9.62
N TYR A 23 -15.06 11.17 -9.15
CA TYR A 23 -15.44 11.11 -7.74
C TYR A 23 -16.09 9.77 -7.41
N CYS A 24 -15.83 9.26 -6.21
CA CYS A 24 -16.51 8.09 -5.69
C CYS A 24 -17.89 8.51 -5.18
N GLY A 25 -18.91 7.67 -5.43
CA GLY A 25 -20.27 7.94 -4.94
C GLY A 25 -20.48 7.59 -3.45
N GLU A 26 -19.51 6.91 -2.82
CA GLU A 26 -19.65 6.36 -1.47
C GLU A 26 -18.67 6.95 -0.45
N CYS A 27 -17.66 7.70 -0.89
CA CYS A 27 -16.72 8.40 -0.02
C CYS A 27 -16.04 9.56 -0.74
N ASP A 28 -15.26 10.36 -0.01
CA ASP A 28 -14.57 11.54 -0.54
C ASP A 28 -13.38 11.23 -1.48
N TYR A 29 -13.16 9.95 -1.81
CA TYR A 29 -12.09 9.57 -2.72
C TYR A 29 -12.37 10.08 -4.13
N ARG A 30 -11.34 10.68 -4.74
CA ARG A 30 -11.33 11.06 -6.16
C ARG A 30 -10.07 10.57 -6.85
N SER A 31 -10.15 10.37 -8.16
CA SER A 31 -9.01 9.93 -8.97
C SER A 31 -8.98 10.61 -10.34
N LYS A 32 -7.78 10.72 -10.92
CA LYS A 32 -7.58 11.31 -12.25
C LYS A 32 -8.09 10.44 -13.40
N THR A 33 -8.37 9.15 -13.15
CA THR A 33 -8.77 8.22 -14.22
C THR A 33 -9.86 7.27 -13.75
N LYS A 34 -10.80 6.95 -14.65
CA LYS A 34 -11.88 5.97 -14.40
C LYS A 34 -11.36 4.60 -13.92
N CYS A 35 -10.24 4.13 -14.47
CA CYS A 35 -9.64 2.85 -14.10
C CYS A 35 -9.18 2.83 -12.63
N LEU A 36 -8.62 3.93 -12.11
CA LEU A 36 -8.27 4.02 -10.69
C LEU A 36 -9.52 4.08 -9.80
N MET A 37 -10.56 4.80 -10.23
CA MET A 37 -11.83 4.84 -9.51
C MET A 37 -12.45 3.43 -9.40
N GLN A 38 -12.52 2.68 -10.50
CA GLN A 38 -13.03 1.31 -10.49
C GLN A 38 -12.23 0.39 -9.55
N LYS A 39 -10.90 0.51 -9.53
CA LYS A 39 -10.04 -0.24 -8.60
C LYS A 39 -10.27 0.17 -7.15
N HIS A 40 -10.55 1.43 -6.89
CA HIS A 40 -10.89 1.93 -5.56
C HIS A 40 -12.20 1.32 -5.08
N VAL A 41 -13.28 1.44 -5.87
CA VAL A 41 -14.61 0.86 -5.57
C VAL A 41 -14.49 -0.63 -5.31
N LEU A 42 -13.83 -1.39 -6.21
CA LEU A 42 -13.58 -2.82 -6.03
C LEU A 42 -12.90 -3.17 -4.69
N CYS A 43 -11.96 -2.33 -4.26
CA CYS A 43 -11.20 -2.60 -3.04
C CYS A 43 -11.93 -2.22 -1.77
N LYS A 44 -12.66 -1.11 -1.78
CA LYS A 44 -13.16 -0.43 -0.59
C LYS A 44 -14.67 -0.58 -0.38
N HIS A 45 -15.40 -0.71 -1.47
CA HIS A 45 -16.86 -0.58 -1.46
C HIS A 45 -17.56 -1.86 -1.94
N THR A 46 -16.95 -2.63 -2.84
CA THR A 46 -17.56 -3.88 -3.33
C THR A 46 -17.63 -4.94 -2.21
N PRO A 47 -18.83 -5.46 -1.89
CA PRO A 47 -19.03 -6.52 -0.92
C PRO A 47 -18.32 -7.83 -1.31
N PRO A 48 -17.84 -8.64 -0.34
CA PRO A 48 -17.06 -9.86 -0.65
C PRO A 48 -17.73 -10.89 -1.57
N ASN A 49 -19.05 -11.00 -1.54
CA ASN A 49 -19.85 -11.91 -2.37
C ASN A 49 -19.92 -11.48 -3.84
N GLU A 50 -19.77 -10.19 -4.13
CA GLU A 50 -19.78 -9.65 -5.50
C GLU A 50 -18.38 -9.54 -6.13
N ILE A 51 -17.34 -9.80 -5.33
CA ILE A 51 -15.97 -9.75 -5.82
C ILE A 51 -15.67 -11.02 -6.62
N ASN A 52 -15.22 -10.82 -7.87
CA ASN A 52 -14.57 -11.88 -8.61
C ASN A 52 -13.15 -12.11 -8.07
N TRP A 53 -13.00 -13.13 -7.23
CA TRP A 53 -11.77 -13.44 -6.53
C TRP A 53 -10.76 -14.15 -7.44
N PHE A 54 -9.50 -13.71 -7.37
CA PHE A 54 -8.38 -14.47 -7.92
C PHE A 54 -7.92 -15.51 -6.89
N GLN A 55 -8.11 -16.79 -7.19
CA GLN A 55 -7.77 -17.90 -6.29
C GLN A 55 -6.36 -18.44 -6.55
N CYS A 56 -5.65 -18.78 -5.49
CA CYS A 56 -4.38 -19.49 -5.56
C CYS A 56 -4.61 -20.95 -5.94
N GLY A 57 -3.81 -21.48 -6.86
CA GLY A 57 -3.86 -22.91 -7.22
C GLY A 57 -3.19 -23.83 -6.20
N HIS A 58 -2.43 -23.29 -5.24
CA HIS A 58 -1.63 -24.08 -4.28
C HIS A 58 -2.19 -24.07 -2.85
N CYS A 59 -3.13 -23.16 -2.53
CA CYS A 59 -3.75 -23.07 -1.21
C CYS A 59 -5.10 -22.34 -1.28
N THR A 60 -5.77 -22.19 -0.14
CA THR A 60 -7.09 -21.55 -0.04
C THR A 60 -7.06 -20.02 -0.18
N TYR A 61 -5.89 -19.41 -0.35
CA TYR A 61 -5.75 -17.95 -0.46
C TYR A 61 -6.47 -17.38 -1.70
N LYS A 62 -7.15 -16.26 -1.50
CA LYS A 62 -7.84 -15.50 -2.55
C LYS A 62 -7.48 -14.02 -2.46
N ALA A 63 -7.43 -13.34 -3.60
CA ALA A 63 -7.12 -11.91 -3.66
C ALA A 63 -8.08 -11.14 -4.59
N LYS A 64 -8.36 -9.88 -4.24
CA LYS A 64 -9.15 -8.96 -5.08
C LYS A 64 -8.43 -8.52 -6.35
N LYS A 65 -7.10 -8.69 -6.43
CA LYS A 65 -6.25 -8.27 -7.56
C LYS A 65 -5.31 -9.39 -7.98
N LYS A 66 -5.16 -9.55 -9.30
CA LYS A 66 -4.19 -10.48 -9.91
C LYS A 66 -2.75 -10.22 -9.46
N THR A 67 -2.35 -8.96 -9.30
CA THR A 67 -1.01 -8.60 -8.83
C THR A 67 -0.75 -9.08 -7.40
N THR A 68 -1.73 -8.93 -6.52
CA THR A 68 -1.66 -9.43 -5.14
C THR A 68 -1.55 -10.95 -5.10
N LEU A 69 -2.31 -11.67 -5.94
CA LEU A 69 -2.17 -13.13 -6.05
C LEU A 69 -0.78 -13.53 -6.55
N LYS A 70 -0.24 -12.84 -7.57
CA LYS A 70 1.12 -13.10 -8.07
C LYS A 70 2.18 -12.91 -6.98
N GLU A 71 2.11 -11.82 -6.22
CA GLU A 71 3.02 -11.58 -5.09
C GLU A 71 2.87 -12.64 -4.00
N HIS A 72 1.64 -13.09 -3.72
CA HIS A 72 1.39 -14.20 -2.80
C HIS A 72 2.09 -15.48 -3.28
N ILE A 73 1.87 -15.91 -4.52
CA ILE A 73 2.48 -17.11 -5.10
C ILE A 73 4.01 -17.01 -5.06
N LEU A 74 4.57 -15.86 -5.45
CA LEU A 74 6.01 -15.60 -5.41
C LEU A 74 6.59 -15.71 -3.99
N SER A 75 5.83 -15.26 -3.00
CA SER A 75 6.31 -15.23 -1.61
C SER A 75 6.16 -16.54 -0.85
N ARG A 76 5.12 -17.33 -1.17
CA ARG A 76 4.70 -18.53 -0.41
C ARG A 76 4.92 -19.84 -1.15
N HIS A 77 4.86 -19.84 -2.48
CA HIS A 77 4.81 -21.06 -3.29
C HIS A 77 5.93 -21.15 -4.33
N THR A 78 6.77 -20.11 -4.46
CA THR A 78 7.96 -20.16 -5.32
C THR A 78 9.18 -20.54 -4.49
N ALA A 79 9.86 -21.59 -4.94
CA ALA A 79 11.09 -22.09 -4.32
C ALA A 79 12.20 -21.02 -4.36
N PRO A 80 13.04 -20.89 -3.31
CA PRO A 80 14.02 -19.80 -3.18
C PRO A 80 15.03 -19.68 -4.33
N ASP A 81 15.39 -20.80 -4.95
CA ASP A 81 16.27 -20.93 -6.11
C ASP A 81 15.67 -20.33 -7.39
N LYS A 82 14.33 -20.34 -7.51
CA LYS A 82 13.60 -19.77 -8.65
C LYS A 82 13.27 -18.29 -8.46
N VAL A 83 13.50 -17.74 -7.27
CA VAL A 83 13.22 -16.34 -6.99
C VAL A 83 14.36 -15.46 -7.52
N GLN A 84 13.99 -14.52 -8.38
CA GLN A 84 14.86 -13.42 -8.77
C GLN A 84 14.90 -12.38 -7.64
N TRP A 85 15.90 -12.51 -6.77
CA TRP A 85 16.07 -11.62 -5.62
C TRP A 85 16.51 -10.23 -6.07
N VAL A 86 15.81 -9.20 -5.58
CA VAL A 86 16.16 -7.81 -5.82
C VAL A 86 16.84 -7.27 -4.57
N GLY A 87 18.10 -6.85 -4.70
CA GLY A 87 18.89 -6.30 -3.61
C GLY A 87 18.49 -4.86 -3.27
N CYS A 88 18.71 -4.46 -2.02
CA CYS A 88 18.71 -3.07 -1.60
C CYS A 88 20.07 -2.44 -1.87
N ASP A 89 20.09 -1.23 -2.41
CA ASP A 89 21.33 -0.52 -2.70
C ASP A 89 21.96 0.12 -1.45
N GLN A 90 21.26 0.10 -0.31
CA GLN A 90 21.67 0.77 0.94
C GLN A 90 22.02 -0.20 2.07
N CYS A 91 21.70 -1.49 1.93
CA CYS A 91 22.08 -2.52 2.90
C CYS A 91 22.04 -3.94 2.30
N PRO A 92 22.54 -4.97 2.99
CA PRO A 92 22.54 -6.35 2.49
C PRO A 92 21.16 -7.01 2.29
N TYR A 93 20.06 -6.30 2.57
CA TYR A 93 18.71 -6.84 2.44
C TYR A 93 18.37 -7.20 0.99
N LYS A 94 17.71 -8.34 0.78
CA LYS A 94 17.18 -8.78 -0.51
C LYS A 94 15.70 -9.10 -0.40
N ALA A 95 14.94 -8.75 -1.43
CA ALA A 95 13.50 -8.96 -1.48
C ALA A 95 13.11 -9.86 -2.66
N LYS A 96 12.01 -10.61 -2.48
CA LYS A 96 11.44 -11.44 -3.55
C LYS A 96 10.74 -10.62 -4.64
N SER A 97 10.47 -9.33 -4.40
CA SER A 97 9.84 -8.44 -5.40
C SER A 97 10.20 -6.98 -5.15
N ARG A 98 10.10 -6.16 -6.21
CA ARG A 98 10.32 -4.71 -6.14
C ARG A 98 9.37 -4.03 -5.16
N SER A 99 8.09 -4.41 -5.13
CA SER A 99 7.10 -3.85 -4.19
C SER A 99 7.52 -4.04 -2.72
N ILE A 100 8.10 -5.20 -2.39
CA ILE A 100 8.59 -5.49 -1.04
C ILE A 100 9.85 -4.66 -0.76
N LEU A 101 10.76 -4.57 -1.72
CA LEU A 101 11.96 -3.75 -1.59
C LEU A 101 11.63 -2.26 -1.39
N THR A 102 10.70 -1.70 -2.16
CA THR A 102 10.25 -0.30 -2.01
C THR A 102 9.70 -0.04 -0.62
N LYS A 103 8.91 -0.98 -0.06
CA LYS A 103 8.42 -0.86 1.32
C LYS A 103 9.56 -0.94 2.34
N HIS A 104 10.54 -1.81 2.11
CA HIS A 104 11.74 -1.89 2.96
C HIS A 104 12.51 -0.57 2.94
N VAL A 105 12.86 -0.05 1.76
CA VAL A 105 13.57 1.23 1.59
C VAL A 105 12.80 2.36 2.28
N ARG A 106 11.51 2.48 2.02
CA ARG A 106 10.69 3.52 2.66
C ARG A 106 10.69 3.46 4.19
N ASN A 107 10.70 2.25 4.76
CA ASN A 107 10.57 2.07 6.21
C ASN A 107 11.92 2.02 6.94
N LYS A 108 13.04 1.82 6.23
CA LYS A 108 14.37 1.58 6.83
C LYS A 108 15.43 2.58 6.39
N HIS A 109 15.23 3.19 5.22
CA HIS A 109 16.22 4.03 4.55
C HIS A 109 15.70 5.42 4.20
N THR A 110 14.38 5.61 4.13
CA THR A 110 13.82 6.96 4.11
C THR A 110 13.83 7.51 5.54
N VAL A 111 14.91 8.22 5.88
CA VAL A 111 14.92 9.13 7.02
C VAL A 111 14.25 10.41 6.54
N VAL A 112 13.03 10.69 7.04
CA VAL A 112 12.48 12.05 6.94
C VAL A 112 13.23 12.87 7.99
N VAL A 113 14.29 13.55 7.58
CA VAL A 113 14.84 14.71 8.29
C VAL A 113 14.08 15.88 7.66
N GLU A 114 13.21 16.58 8.39
CA GLU A 114 13.65 17.80 9.08
C GLU A 114 13.01 18.05 10.45
N GLU A 115 11.99 17.29 10.88
CA GLU A 115 11.50 17.34 12.25
C GLU A 115 11.18 15.91 12.71
N VAL A 116 11.86 15.42 13.75
CA VAL A 116 11.57 14.10 14.29
C VAL A 116 10.30 14.18 15.13
N THR A 117 9.14 14.13 14.46
CA THR A 117 7.85 13.97 15.13
C THR A 117 7.77 12.55 15.69
N TRP A 118 8.15 12.39 16.95
CA TRP A 118 7.85 11.18 17.70
C TRP A 118 6.35 11.09 17.88
N ILE A 119 5.79 9.90 17.64
CA ILE A 119 4.39 9.62 17.90
C ILE A 119 4.32 8.89 19.23
N ASP A 120 3.82 9.58 20.24
CA ASP A 120 3.63 9.06 21.59
C ASP A 120 2.35 8.21 21.68
N CYS A 121 2.40 7.17 22.50
CA CYS A 121 1.19 6.52 22.97
C CYS A 121 0.62 7.32 24.14
N GLU A 122 -0.67 7.63 24.11
CA GLU A 122 -1.30 8.40 25.20
C GLU A 122 -1.54 7.57 26.48
N ARG A 123 -1.42 6.25 26.41
CA ARG A 123 -1.71 5.35 27.54
C ARG A 123 -0.47 4.81 28.24
N CYS A 124 0.71 4.98 27.66
CA CYS A 124 1.97 4.54 28.28
C CYS A 124 3.16 5.28 27.68
N SER A 125 4.36 5.06 28.22
CA SER A 125 5.59 5.72 27.77
C SER A 125 6.12 5.23 26.40
N TYR A 126 5.36 4.43 25.65
CA TYR A 126 5.77 3.95 24.34
C TYR A 126 5.78 5.08 23.31
N LYS A 127 6.89 5.23 22.59
CA LYS A 127 7.06 6.22 21.53
C LYS A 127 7.58 5.55 20.27
N THR A 128 7.17 6.03 19.10
CA THR A 128 7.67 5.48 17.84
C THR A 128 7.72 6.53 16.73
N ARG A 129 8.64 6.33 15.79
CA ARG A 129 8.70 7.14 14.56
C ARG A 129 7.77 6.64 13.46
N TRP A 130 7.08 5.52 13.68
CA TRP A 130 6.26 4.86 12.66
C TRP A 130 4.83 4.66 13.14
N ASN A 131 3.87 5.35 12.53
CA ASN A 131 2.45 5.23 12.89
C ASN A 131 1.96 3.76 12.86
N SER A 132 2.45 2.96 11.91
CA SER A 132 2.10 1.53 11.83
C SER A 132 2.54 0.71 13.05
N ASN A 133 3.59 1.13 13.75
CA ASN A 133 4.03 0.50 14.99
C ASN A 133 3.16 0.94 16.16
N LEU A 134 2.75 2.22 16.21
CA LEU A 134 1.82 2.70 17.23
C LEU A 134 0.47 2.01 17.14
N ILE A 135 -0.10 1.86 15.93
CA ILE A 135 -1.37 1.13 15.73
C ILE A 135 -1.28 -0.32 16.20
N LYS A 136 -0.15 -1.00 15.93
CA LYS A 136 0.09 -2.37 16.43
C LYS A 136 0.25 -2.40 17.94
N HIS A 137 1.00 -1.44 18.49
CA HIS A 137 1.17 -1.29 19.93
C HIS A 137 -0.20 -1.10 20.62
N ILE A 138 -1.01 -0.14 20.16
CA ILE A 138 -2.35 0.11 20.68
C ILE A 138 -3.19 -1.15 20.57
N ARG A 139 -3.25 -1.84 19.42
CA ARG A 139 -4.04 -3.07 19.29
C ARG A 139 -3.62 -4.20 20.23
N ASN A 140 -2.34 -4.32 20.52
CA ASN A 140 -1.79 -5.44 21.30
C ASN A 140 -1.70 -5.15 22.79
N LYS A 141 -1.63 -3.88 23.19
CA LYS A 141 -1.41 -3.43 24.58
C LYS A 141 -2.57 -2.58 25.11
N HIS A 142 -3.45 -2.11 24.23
CA HIS A 142 -4.61 -1.27 24.53
C HIS A 142 -5.83 -1.74 23.70
N ASP A 143 -7.00 -1.13 23.93
CA ASP A 143 -8.23 -1.45 23.17
C ASP A 143 -8.27 -0.68 21.84
N ALA A 144 -8.90 -1.26 20.81
CA ALA A 144 -8.74 -0.92 19.39
C ALA A 144 -9.50 0.34 18.90
N SER A 145 -10.09 1.14 19.80
CA SER A 145 -11.07 2.18 19.44
C SER A 145 -10.53 3.62 19.32
N TYR A 146 -9.22 3.87 19.42
CA TYR A 146 -8.69 5.23 19.57
C TYR A 146 -8.08 5.86 18.30
N LYS A 147 -8.29 7.18 18.14
CA LYS A 147 -7.85 8.01 17.00
C LYS A 147 -6.48 8.63 17.26
N VAL A 148 -5.58 8.58 16.28
CA VAL A 148 -4.24 9.17 16.34
C VAL A 148 -4.34 10.68 16.18
N LYS A 149 -3.74 11.46 17.10
CA LYS A 149 -3.41 12.88 16.86
C LYS A 149 -1.92 13.01 16.54
N TYR A 150 -1.63 13.90 15.60
CA TYR A 150 -0.28 14.26 15.20
C TYR A 150 0.16 15.43 16.08
N SER A 151 1.36 15.35 16.64
CA SER A 151 2.04 16.44 17.35
C SER A 151 2.79 17.32 16.36
#